data_AF-A0A3D5DKG2-F1
#
_entry.id   AF-A0A3D5DKG2-F1
#
_cell.length_a   1.000
_cell.length_b   1.000
_cell.length_c   1.000
_cell.angle_alpha   90.00
_cell.angle_beta   90.00
_cell.angle_gamma   90.00
#
_symmetry.space_group_name_H-M   'P 1'
#
loop_
_entity.id
_entity.type
_entity.pdbx_description
1 polymer ?
#
loop_
_entity_poly.entity_id
_entity_poly.type
_entity_poly.pdbx_seq_one_letter_code
_entity_poly.pdbx_strand_id
1 'polypeptide(L)'
;MPTPWQLCFDDGHQQRYLPDRAAVLRYVLAIGPKAASKRFEVFAESGPIQLADGRPGGRAFSLVEVIDLSRPGEMERLRADLAGLADGSTPQESVRRGLPTEPESHTFDVEGGPLHRRPA
;
A
#
# COMPACT_ATOMS: atom_id res chain seq x y z
N MET A 1 -6.65 6.21 -16.84
CA MET A 1 -8.05 6.40 -16.42
C MET A 1 -8.14 6.03 -14.95
N PRO A 2 -8.87 6.78 -14.10
CA PRO A 2 -9.08 6.34 -12.72
C PRO A 2 -9.81 4.99 -12.74
N THR A 3 -9.18 3.97 -12.18
CA THR A 3 -9.80 2.66 -11.98
C THR A 3 -10.96 2.84 -11.01
N PRO A 4 -12.20 2.47 -11.34
CA PRO A 4 -13.30 2.57 -10.40
C PRO A 4 -13.07 1.56 -9.26
N TRP A 5 -13.39 2.02 -8.06
CA TRP A 5 -13.24 1.27 -6.82
C TRP A 5 -14.60 0.82 -6.33
N GLN A 6 -14.63 -0.31 -5.65
CA GLN A 6 -15.83 -0.84 -5.02
C GLN A 6 -15.50 -1.15 -3.56
N LEU A 7 -16.39 -0.73 -2.67
CA LEU A 7 -16.31 -0.97 -1.23
C LEU A 7 -17.52 -1.81 -0.82
N CYS A 8 -17.27 -2.99 -0.27
CA CYS A 8 -18.28 -3.83 0.36
C CYS A 8 -18.08 -3.83 1.87
N PHE A 9 -19.16 -3.78 2.64
CA PHE A 9 -19.11 -3.76 4.10
C PHE A 9 -20.44 -4.25 4.65
N ASP A 10 -20.53 -4.32 5.98
CA ASP A 10 -21.73 -4.85 6.65
C ASP A 10 -21.97 -6.31 6.21
N ASP A 11 -20.91 -7.12 6.26
CA ASP A 11 -20.92 -8.53 5.88
C ASP A 11 -21.44 -8.75 4.44
N GLY A 12 -21.04 -7.86 3.53
CA GLY A 12 -21.39 -7.89 2.11
C GLY A 12 -22.79 -7.38 1.79
N HIS A 13 -23.55 -6.89 2.78
CA HIS A 13 -24.91 -6.41 2.58
C HIS A 13 -24.95 -5.00 2.00
N GLN A 14 -23.87 -4.23 2.17
CA GLN A 14 -23.75 -2.88 1.65
C GLN A 14 -22.60 -2.75 0.68
N GLN A 15 -22.86 -2.05 -0.42
CA GLN A 15 -21.91 -1.84 -1.50
C GLN A 15 -21.94 -0.40 -2.00
N ARG A 16 -20.76 0.18 -2.24
CA ARG A 16 -20.58 1.51 -2.83
C ARG A 16 -19.50 1.50 -3.91
N TYR A 17 -19.77 2.19 -5.01
CA TYR A 17 -18.76 2.47 -6.04
C TYR A 17 -18.18 3.86 -5.82
N LEU A 18 -16.86 3.96 -5.92
CA LEU A 18 -16.09 5.16 -5.61
C LEU A 18 -15.11 5.48 -6.75
N PRO A 19 -14.85 6.78 -7.01
CA PRO A 19 -14.09 7.18 -8.19
C PRO A 19 -12.61 6.84 -8.10
N ASP A 20 -12.04 6.82 -6.90
CA ASP A 20 -10.61 6.64 -6.67
C ASP A 20 -10.34 6.11 -5.25
N ARG A 21 -9.08 5.74 -5.02
CA ARG A 21 -8.62 5.20 -3.74
C ARG A 21 -8.77 6.18 -2.57
N ALA A 22 -8.53 7.48 -2.79
CA ALA A 22 -8.68 8.47 -1.73
C ALA A 22 -10.15 8.61 -1.31
N ALA A 23 -11.09 8.49 -2.25
CA ALA A 23 -12.52 8.43 -1.94
C ALA A 23 -12.89 7.20 -1.08
N VAL A 24 -12.28 6.03 -1.32
CA VAL A 24 -12.43 4.84 -0.45
C VAL A 24 -11.99 5.15 0.98
N LEU A 25 -10.77 5.66 1.16
CA LEU A 25 -10.22 5.94 2.49
C LEU A 25 -11.05 6.99 3.24
N ARG A 26 -11.44 8.08 2.57
CA ARG A 26 -12.32 9.10 3.16
C ARG A 26 -13.65 8.51 3.61
N TYR A 27 -14.25 7.64 2.79
CA TYR A 27 -15.52 7.00 3.11
C TYR A 27 -15.38 6.09 4.34
N VAL A 28 -14.39 5.20 4.36
CA VAL A 28 -14.16 4.29 5.49
C VAL A 28 -13.89 5.08 6.78
N LEU A 29 -13.08 6.14 6.73
CA LEU A 29 -12.80 6.98 7.89
C LEU A 29 -14.05 7.71 8.43
N ALA A 30 -14.96 8.12 7.53
CA ALA A 30 -16.18 8.82 7.91
C ALA A 30 -17.25 7.90 8.51
N ILE A 31 -17.46 6.73 7.91
CA ILE A 31 -18.56 5.82 8.28
C ILE A 31 -18.12 4.76 9.29
N GLY A 32 -16.86 4.31 9.22
CA GLY A 32 -16.28 3.22 10.00
C GLY A 32 -16.52 3.28 11.52
N PRO A 33 -16.37 4.44 12.18
CA PRO A 33 -16.67 4.57 13.61
C PRO A 33 -18.13 4.21 13.95
N LYS A 34 -19.06 4.49 13.04
CA LYS A 34 -20.51 4.29 13.22
C LYS A 34 -21.04 2.98 12.61
N ALA A 35 -20.25 2.31 11.78
CA ALA A 35 -20.63 1.06 11.14
C ALA A 35 -20.76 -0.07 12.17
N ALA A 36 -21.76 -0.93 11.98
CA ALA A 36 -22.00 -2.12 12.81
C ALA A 36 -20.85 -3.13 12.65
N SER A 37 -20.49 -3.45 11.40
CA SER A 37 -19.29 -4.23 11.08
C SER A 37 -18.07 -3.31 10.93
N LYS A 38 -16.93 -3.73 11.48
CA LYS A 38 -15.64 -3.01 11.39
C LYS A 38 -14.77 -3.46 10.22
N ARG A 39 -15.25 -4.46 9.46
CA ARG A 39 -14.58 -5.03 8.30
C ARG A 39 -15.12 -4.43 7.01
N PHE A 40 -14.22 -3.98 6.15
CA PHE A 40 -14.49 -3.40 4.85
C PHE A 40 -13.63 -4.11 3.80
N GLU A 41 -14.26 -4.51 2.71
CA GLU A 41 -13.61 -5.19 1.59
C GLU A 41 -13.52 -4.22 0.41
N VAL A 42 -12.30 -4.01 -0.07
CA VAL A 42 -11.98 -3.05 -1.11
C VAL A 42 -11.60 -3.79 -2.37
N PHE A 43 -12.30 -3.49 -3.45
CA PHE A 43 -12.06 -4.05 -4.77
C PHE A 43 -11.69 -2.96 -5.76
N ALA A 44 -10.84 -3.32 -6.71
CA ALA A 44 -10.51 -2.48 -7.87
C ALA A 44 -10.96 -3.17 -9.15
N GLU A 45 -11.38 -2.40 -10.15
CA GLU A 45 -11.68 -2.96 -11.48
C GLU A 45 -10.42 -3.62 -12.06
N SER A 46 -10.54 -4.90 -12.40
CA SER A 46 -9.46 -5.71 -12.95
C SER A 46 -9.56 -5.91 -14.47
N GLY A 47 -10.68 -5.50 -15.08
CA GLY A 47 -10.88 -5.48 -16.53
C GLY A 47 -12.31 -5.79 -16.95
N PRO A 48 -12.59 -5.76 -18.26
CA PRO A 48 -13.90 -6.13 -18.79
C PRO A 48 -14.13 -7.64 -18.69
N ILE A 49 -15.36 -8.02 -18.33
CA ILE A 49 -15.81 -9.42 -18.44
C ILE A 49 -16.21 -9.67 -19.89
N GLN A 50 -15.74 -10.78 -20.47
CA GLN A 50 -16.26 -11.30 -21.73
C GLN A 50 -17.16 -12.50 -21.47
N LEU A 51 -18.37 -12.45 -22.03
CA LEU A 51 -19.30 -13.59 -22.00
C LEU A 51 -18.86 -14.65 -23.02
N ALA A 52 -19.37 -15.87 -22.86
CA ALA A 52 -19.04 -17.01 -23.73
C ALA A 52 -19.41 -16.79 -25.22
N ASP A 53 -20.32 -15.87 -25.49
CA ASP A 53 -20.76 -15.46 -26.83
C ASP A 53 -19.97 -14.26 -27.39
N GLY A 54 -18.90 -13.83 -26.70
CA GLY A 54 -18.05 -12.71 -27.10
C GLY A 54 -18.63 -11.33 -26.81
N ARG A 55 -19.82 -11.24 -26.21
CA ARG A 55 -20.41 -9.94 -25.81
C ARG A 55 -19.80 -9.44 -24.50
N PRO A 56 -19.77 -8.10 -24.28
CA PRO A 56 -19.31 -7.54 -23.01
C PRO A 56 -20.26 -7.92 -21.87
N GLY A 57 -19.72 -8.59 -20.85
CA GLY A 57 -20.42 -9.02 -19.65
C GLY A 57 -20.40 -8.02 -18.50
N GLY A 58 -19.86 -6.81 -18.74
CA GLY A 58 -19.67 -5.78 -17.73
C GLY A 58 -18.22 -5.71 -17.24
N ARG A 59 -18.05 -5.41 -15.95
CA ARG A 59 -16.74 -5.15 -15.33
C ARG A 59 -16.43 -6.20 -14.27
N ALA A 60 -15.19 -6.67 -14.25
CA ALA A 60 -14.66 -7.51 -13.19
C ALA A 60 -14.05 -6.63 -12.11
N PHE A 61 -14.25 -7.03 -10.86
CA PHE A 61 -13.62 -6.42 -9.71
C PHE A 61 -12.87 -7.49 -8.94
N SER A 62 -11.66 -7.17 -8.48
CA SER A 62 -10.83 -8.08 -7.71
C SER A 62 -10.57 -7.48 -6.34
N LEU A 63 -10.67 -8.30 -5.29
CA LEU A 63 -10.37 -7.88 -3.93
C LEU A 63 -8.89 -7.51 -3.86
N VAL A 64 -8.60 -6.26 -3.50
CA VAL A 64 -7.23 -5.76 -3.39
C VAL A 64 -6.83 -5.50 -1.95
N GLU A 65 -7.81 -5.27 -1.06
CA GLU A 65 -7.53 -5.01 0.35
C GLU A 65 -8.74 -5.33 1.22
N VAL A 66 -8.45 -5.71 2.47
CA VAL A 66 -9.43 -5.77 3.55
C VAL A 66 -8.98 -4.83 4.64
N ILE A 67 -9.82 -3.87 4.98
CA ILE A 67 -9.62 -2.92 6.07
C ILE A 67 -10.41 -3.42 7.28
N ASP A 68 -9.74 -3.63 8.41
CA ASP A 68 -10.38 -4.05 9.66
C ASP A 68 -10.09 -3.04 10.76
N LEU A 69 -11.08 -2.18 11.03
CA LEU A 69 -10.96 -1.11 12.02
C LEU A 69 -10.91 -1.61 13.47
N SER A 70 -11.08 -2.93 13.69
CA SER A 70 -10.87 -3.54 15.01
C SER A 70 -9.38 -3.68 15.33
N ARG A 71 -8.51 -3.59 14.31
CA ARG A 71 -7.07 -3.67 14.49
C ARG A 71 -6.54 -2.37 15.08
N PRO A 72 -5.68 -2.43 16.12
CA PRO A 72 -5.10 -1.23 16.71
C PRO A 72 -4.26 -0.47 15.68
N GLY A 73 -4.46 0.84 15.59
CA GLY A 73 -3.72 1.72 14.68
C GLY A 73 -4.18 1.71 13.22
N GLU A 74 -5.20 0.92 12.85
CA GLU A 74 -5.70 0.87 11.47
C GLU A 74 -6.25 2.25 11.03
N MET A 75 -6.96 2.96 11.91
CA MET A 75 -7.46 4.31 11.60
C MET A 75 -6.33 5.30 11.29
N GLU A 76 -5.27 5.30 12.09
CA GLU A 76 -4.10 6.15 11.91
C GLU A 76 -3.38 5.82 10.60
N ARG A 77 -3.21 4.52 10.31
CA ARG A 77 -2.62 4.05 9.05
C ARG A 77 -3.44 4.48 7.84
N LEU A 78 -4.77 4.42 7.89
CA LEU A 78 -5.63 4.92 6.81
C LEU A 78 -5.54 6.43 6.62
N ARG A 79 -5.42 7.21 7.70
CA ARG A 79 -5.19 8.67 7.62
C ARG A 79 -3.85 8.99 6.97
N ALA A 80 -2.79 8.24 7.31
CA ALA A 80 -1.47 8.41 6.70
C ALA A 80 -1.47 8.03 5.20
N ASP A 81 -2.14 6.93 4.82
CA ASP A 81 -2.29 6.52 3.42
C ASP A 81 -3.02 7.60 2.61
N LEU A 82 -4.10 8.17 3.18
CA LEU A 82 -4.84 9.26 2.55
C LEU A 82 -4.00 10.53 2.38
N ALA A 83 -3.16 10.86 3.36
CA ALA A 83 -2.24 12.00 3.27
C ALA A 83 -1.18 11.78 2.17
N GLY A 84 -0.57 10.59 2.10
CA GLY A 84 0.40 10.25 1.05
C GLY A 84 -0.17 10.36 -0.36
N LEU A 85 -1.44 9.98 -0.55
CA LEU A 85 -2.14 10.15 -1.83
C LEU A 85 -2.38 11.61 -2.21
N ALA A 86 -2.54 12.51 -1.24
CA ALA A 86 -2.70 13.94 -1.49
C ALA A 86 -1.37 14.62 -1.89
N ASP A 87 -0.27 14.17 -1.29
CA ASP A 87 1.10 14.64 -1.59
C ASP A 87 1.71 14.00 -2.85
N GLY A 88 0.97 13.13 -3.57
CA GLY A 88 1.49 12.39 -4.72
C GLY A 88 2.63 11.41 -4.39
N SER A 89 2.90 11.21 -3.10
CA SER A 89 3.91 10.30 -2.57
C SER A 89 3.22 9.01 -2.20
N THR A 90 3.16 8.04 -3.12
CA THR A 90 2.68 6.70 -2.80
C THR A 90 3.58 6.10 -1.72
N PRO A 91 3.09 5.83 -0.48
CA PRO A 91 3.90 5.18 0.53
C PRO A 91 3.82 3.67 0.29
N GLN A 92 4.47 3.21 -0.77
CA GLN A 92 4.65 1.78 -1.05
C GLN A 92 6.12 1.42 -1.33
N GLU A 93 7.09 2.15 -0.73
CA GLU A 93 8.52 1.77 -0.77
C GLU A 93 9.16 1.63 0.63
N SER A 94 8.44 1.85 1.73
CA SER A 94 9.07 1.88 3.07
C SER A 94 9.07 0.55 3.83
N VAL A 95 8.53 -0.55 3.29
CA VAL A 95 8.55 -1.89 3.93
C VAL A 95 9.60 -2.81 3.29
N ARG A 96 10.76 -2.27 2.88
CA ARG A 96 11.95 -3.07 2.54
C ARG A 96 13.29 -2.44 2.93
N ARG A 97 13.31 -1.32 3.64
CA ARG A 97 14.55 -0.67 4.07
C ARG A 97 14.57 -0.50 5.58
N GLY A 98 14.65 -1.64 6.26
CA GLY A 98 14.79 -1.71 7.70
C GLY A 98 15.49 -3.01 8.10
N LEU A 99 16.80 -3.08 7.89
CA LEU A 99 17.68 -3.70 8.88
C LEU A 99 19.09 -3.07 8.78
N PRO A 100 19.62 -2.48 9.85
CA PRO A 100 21.04 -2.21 9.95
C PRO A 100 21.74 -3.54 10.26
N THR A 101 22.65 -3.95 9.38
CA THR A 101 23.61 -4.99 9.72
C THR A 101 24.99 -4.42 9.46
N GLU A 102 25.53 -3.73 10.46
CA GLU A 102 26.97 -3.76 10.65
C GLU A 102 27.33 -5.22 10.97
N PRO A 103 28.41 -5.72 10.38
CA PRO A 103 29.54 -5.95 11.24
C PRO A 103 30.80 -5.33 10.64
N GLU A 104 31.44 -4.49 11.44
CA GLU A 104 32.87 -4.25 11.35
C GLU A 104 33.60 -5.60 11.39
N SER A 105 34.43 -5.85 10.39
CA SER A 105 35.60 -6.71 10.54
C SER A 105 36.67 -6.20 9.61
N HIS A 106 37.56 -5.42 10.21
CA HIS A 106 38.88 -5.07 9.71
C HIS A 106 39.48 -6.17 8.84
N THR A 107 39.71 -5.87 7.57
CA THR A 107 40.87 -6.41 6.87
C THR A 107 41.76 -5.21 6.57
N PHE A 108 42.92 -5.25 7.22
CA PHE A 108 44.02 -4.31 7.10
C PHE A 108 44.53 -4.37 5.66
N ASP A 109 44.16 -3.38 4.85
CA ASP A 109 44.79 -3.13 3.56
C ASP A 109 46.05 -2.28 3.85
N VAL A 110 47.22 -2.90 3.75
CA VAL A 110 48.50 -2.18 3.79
C VAL A 110 49.09 -2.19 2.38
N GLU A 111 48.63 -1.25 1.56
CA GLU A 111 49.36 -0.86 0.36
C GLU A 111 49.56 0.67 0.34
N GLY A 112 50.83 1.09 0.28
CA GLY A 112 51.21 2.49 0.03
C GLY A 112 52.50 2.93 0.73
N GLY A 113 53.64 2.84 0.04
CA GLY A 113 54.95 3.42 0.46
C GLY A 113 54.99 4.96 0.35
N PRO A 114 56.11 5.63 -0.03
CA PRO A 114 57.54 5.32 0.05
C PRO A 114 58.37 6.44 0.76
N LEU A 115 59.70 6.27 0.87
CA LEU A 115 60.81 7.28 0.82
C LEU A 115 61.81 7.34 1.99
N HIS A 116 63.09 7.25 1.58
CA HIS A 116 64.34 7.81 2.14
C HIS A 116 64.90 7.15 3.43
N ARG A 117 66.20 6.91 3.64
CA ARG A 117 67.47 7.46 3.10
C ARG A 117 68.63 6.52 3.56
N ARG A 118 69.67 6.32 2.73
CA ARG A 118 71.05 5.85 3.12
C ARG A 118 71.68 6.80 4.18
N PRO A 119 72.84 6.55 4.85
CA PRO A 119 73.98 5.63 4.59
C PRO A 119 74.38 4.82 5.86
N ALA A 120 75.46 4.03 5.99
CA ALA A 120 76.80 3.98 5.42
C ALA A 120 77.33 2.54 5.38
#